data_AF-A0A850KG47-F1
#
_entry.id   AF-A0A850KG47-F1
#
_cell.length_a   1.000
_cell.length_b   1.000
_cell.length_c   1.000
_cell.angle_alpha   90.00
_cell.angle_beta   90.00
_cell.angle_gamma   90.00
#
_symmetry.space_group_name_H-M   'P 1'
#
loop_
_entity.id
_entity.type
_entity.pdbx_description
1 polymer ?
#
loop_
_entity_poly.entity_id
_entity_poly.type
_entity_poly.pdbx_seq_one_letter_code
_entity_poly.pdbx_strand_id
1 'polypeptide(L)'
;MSVATYKKFLSLALLVGTLSACSGAKEMLGLEKTAPDEFAVYSRAPLSLPPDYSIKPPTPGAERPQGEDETIKAQRALTGRGTATKVDPYSNYQNLTPGLKNILEQTGALEASPSIRQTIDRETSAFIAESESFTEDLMFWRDKEPFGTKVDAAQEAQRIREAQALGKKIDGQGVVTIERKKKAILEGIFN
;
A
#
# COMPACT_ATOMS: atom_id res chain seq x y z
N MET A 1 68.80 -74.24 8.52
CA MET A 1 68.50 -72.82 8.19
C MET A 1 68.33 -72.07 9.51
N SER A 2 69.20 -71.11 9.81
CA SER A 2 69.34 -70.54 11.17
C SER A 2 68.12 -69.69 11.58
N VAL A 3 67.75 -69.71 12.86
CA VAL A 3 66.65 -68.91 13.44
C VAL A 3 66.84 -67.42 13.13
N ALA A 4 68.08 -66.96 12.97
CA ALA A 4 68.40 -65.58 12.58
C ALA A 4 67.95 -65.25 11.14
N THR A 5 68.02 -66.20 10.21
CA THR A 5 67.55 -66.00 8.83
C THR A 5 66.03 -65.95 8.78
N TYR A 6 65.34 -66.81 9.54
CA TYR A 6 63.87 -66.79 9.64
C TYR A 6 63.34 -65.47 10.24
N LYS A 7 63.99 -64.93 11.28
CA LYS A 7 63.64 -63.62 11.86
C LYS A 7 63.78 -62.48 10.85
N LYS A 8 64.81 -62.49 10.01
CA LYS A 8 65.01 -61.49 8.94
C LYS A 8 63.94 -61.58 7.84
N PHE A 9 63.56 -62.80 7.44
CA PHE A 9 62.46 -62.99 6.50
C PHE A 9 61.10 -62.59 7.08
N LEU A 10 60.86 -62.89 8.36
CA LEU A 10 59.63 -62.46 9.06
C LEU A 10 59.54 -60.94 9.19
N SER A 11 60.64 -60.25 9.51
CA SER A 11 60.66 -58.78 9.56
C SER A 11 60.45 -58.14 8.19
N LEU A 12 60.99 -58.74 7.13
CA LEU A 12 60.81 -58.26 5.76
C LEU A 12 59.36 -58.45 5.30
N ALA A 13 58.75 -59.60 5.61
CA ALA A 13 57.35 -59.86 5.31
C ALA A 13 56.40 -58.89 6.04
N LEU A 14 56.69 -58.59 7.32
CA LEU A 14 55.92 -57.62 8.10
C LEU A 14 56.01 -56.20 7.50
N LEU A 15 57.21 -55.78 7.09
CA LEU A 15 57.43 -54.46 6.47
C LEU A 15 56.63 -54.32 5.16
N VAL A 16 56.67 -55.34 4.29
CA VAL A 16 55.93 -55.34 3.02
C VAL A 16 54.40 -55.32 3.26
N GLY A 17 53.91 -56.02 4.29
CA GLY A 17 52.50 -55.99 4.67
C GLY A 17 52.01 -54.60 5.08
N THR A 18 52.84 -53.82 5.80
CA THR A 18 52.46 -52.46 6.23
C THR A 18 52.38 -51.46 5.06
N LEU A 19 53.17 -51.64 4.00
CA LEU A 19 53.10 -50.78 2.80
C LEU A 19 51.81 -51.00 2.01
N SER A 20 51.27 -52.23 1.97
CA SER A 20 50.00 -52.53 1.29
C SER A 20 48.77 -51.99 2.03
N ALA A 21 48.89 -51.61 3.30
CA ALA A 21 47.81 -50.97 4.06
C ALA A 21 47.71 -49.46 3.76
N CYS A 22 48.78 -48.83 3.27
CA CYS A 22 48.79 -47.41 2.94
C CYS A 22 48.06 -47.08 1.62
N SER A 23 47.85 -48.04 0.72
CA SER A 23 47.12 -47.80 -0.54
C SER A 23 45.61 -47.59 -0.29
N GLY A 24 44.98 -48.43 0.54
CA GLY A 24 43.56 -48.30 0.88
C GLY A 24 43.24 -47.14 1.84
N ALA A 25 44.23 -46.66 2.61
CA ALA A 25 44.05 -45.49 3.48
C ALA A 25 43.72 -44.22 2.68
N LYS A 26 44.23 -44.07 1.46
CA LYS A 26 43.99 -42.89 0.61
C LYS A 26 42.52 -42.77 0.19
N GLU A 27 41.87 -43.90 -0.07
CA GLU A 27 40.46 -43.98 -0.48
C GLU A 27 39.53 -43.74 0.72
N MET A 28 39.82 -44.36 1.88
CA MET A 28 39.08 -44.13 3.13
C MET A 28 39.22 -42.69 3.68
N LEU A 29 40.36 -42.04 3.45
CA LEU A 29 40.62 -40.65 3.86
C LEU A 29 40.07 -39.61 2.84
N GLY A 30 39.43 -40.05 1.74
CA GLY A 30 38.85 -39.15 0.74
C GLY A 30 39.89 -38.33 -0.05
N LEU A 31 41.15 -38.77 -0.06
CA LEU A 31 42.23 -38.16 -0.85
C LEU A 31 42.22 -38.63 -2.32
N GLU A 32 41.35 -39.58 -2.65
CA GLU A 32 41.04 -39.98 -4.01
C GLU A 32 39.82 -39.20 -4.52
N LYS A 33 39.97 -38.60 -5.70
CA LYS A 33 38.95 -37.76 -6.31
C LYS A 33 37.92 -38.64 -7.01
N THR A 34 36.92 -39.11 -6.27
CA THR A 34 35.70 -39.67 -6.85
C THR A 34 34.88 -38.50 -7.41
N ALA A 35 34.89 -38.31 -8.74
CA ALA A 35 34.00 -37.35 -9.38
C ALA A 35 32.55 -37.85 -9.23
N PRO A 36 31.60 -37.03 -8.75
CA PRO A 36 30.19 -37.40 -8.74
C PRO A 36 29.71 -37.68 -10.17
N ASP A 37 28.83 -38.66 -10.33
CA ASP A 37 28.22 -38.98 -11.62
C ASP A 37 27.38 -37.80 -12.12
N GLU A 38 27.91 -37.12 -13.14
CA GLU A 38 27.30 -35.95 -13.76
C GLU A 38 26.04 -36.25 -14.58
N PHE A 39 25.68 -37.54 -14.73
CA PHE A 39 24.43 -37.98 -15.32
C PHE A 39 23.42 -38.52 -14.30
N ALA A 40 23.73 -38.47 -13.00
CA ALA A 40 22.81 -38.90 -11.96
C ALA A 40 21.66 -37.89 -11.80
N VAL A 41 20.50 -38.20 -12.38
CA VAL A 41 19.27 -37.41 -12.22
C VAL A 41 18.58 -37.79 -10.91
N TYR A 42 18.62 -36.88 -9.92
CA TYR A 42 17.80 -36.99 -8.71
C TYR A 42 16.40 -36.43 -8.96
N SER A 43 15.36 -37.21 -8.65
CA SER A 43 13.99 -36.72 -8.66
C SER A 43 13.75 -35.77 -7.47
N ARG A 44 13.31 -34.56 -7.75
CA ARG A 44 12.86 -33.60 -6.72
C ARG A 44 11.36 -33.75 -6.55
N ALA A 45 10.85 -33.48 -5.35
CA ALA A 45 9.41 -33.36 -5.14
C ALA A 45 8.84 -32.32 -6.14
N PRO A 46 7.68 -32.59 -6.78
CA PRO A 46 7.11 -31.64 -7.72
C PRO A 46 6.81 -30.32 -7.02
N LEU A 47 7.20 -29.20 -7.63
CA LEU A 47 6.77 -27.89 -7.17
C LEU A 47 5.26 -27.80 -7.34
N SER A 48 4.53 -27.68 -6.23
CA SER A 48 3.12 -27.32 -6.27
C SER A 48 3.02 -25.90 -6.82
N LEU A 49 2.55 -25.75 -8.05
CA LEU A 49 2.08 -24.45 -8.52
C LEU A 49 0.92 -24.04 -7.59
N PRO A 50 0.97 -22.85 -6.98
CA PRO A 50 -0.20 -22.32 -6.29
C PRO A 50 -1.37 -22.24 -7.28
N PRO A 51 -2.63 -22.32 -6.81
CA PRO A 51 -3.79 -22.20 -7.69
C PRO A 51 -3.64 -20.92 -8.49
N ASP A 52 -3.61 -21.05 -9.82
CA ASP A 52 -3.55 -19.91 -10.73
C ASP A 52 -4.69 -18.97 -10.35
N TYR A 53 -4.37 -17.86 -9.69
CA TYR A 53 -5.26 -16.73 -9.67
C TYR A 53 -5.35 -16.32 -11.13
N SER A 54 -6.49 -16.64 -11.74
CA SER A 54 -6.83 -16.23 -13.09
C SER A 54 -6.82 -14.70 -13.11
N ILE A 55 -5.64 -14.11 -13.29
CA ILE A 55 -5.53 -12.75 -13.78
C ILE A 55 -6.32 -12.79 -15.07
N LYS A 56 -7.41 -12.03 -15.10
CA LYS A 56 -8.31 -11.99 -16.25
C LYS A 56 -7.43 -11.80 -17.49
N PRO A 57 -7.44 -12.73 -18.46
CA PRO A 57 -6.58 -12.61 -19.63
C PRO A 57 -6.79 -11.22 -20.24
N PRO A 58 -5.71 -10.48 -20.54
CA PRO A 58 -5.85 -9.15 -21.09
C PRO A 58 -6.67 -9.24 -22.37
N THR A 59 -7.71 -8.42 -22.47
CA THR A 59 -8.59 -8.41 -23.64
C THR A 59 -7.75 -8.05 -24.87
N PRO A 60 -7.69 -8.89 -25.92
CA PRO A 60 -6.95 -8.56 -27.14
C PRO A 60 -7.45 -7.24 -27.71
N GLY A 61 -6.55 -6.27 -27.90
CA GLY A 61 -6.87 -4.94 -28.42
C GLY A 61 -7.29 -3.90 -27.37
N ALA A 62 -7.40 -4.24 -26.09
CA ALA A 62 -7.51 -3.22 -25.04
C ALA A 62 -6.21 -2.41 -24.97
N GLU A 63 -6.33 -1.09 -24.83
CA GLU A 63 -5.17 -0.23 -24.56
C GLU A 63 -4.45 -0.78 -23.33
N ARG A 64 -3.15 -1.06 -23.49
CA ARG A 64 -2.32 -1.38 -22.33
C ARG A 64 -2.40 -0.19 -21.39
N PRO A 65 -2.56 -0.38 -20.07
CA PRO A 65 -2.31 0.69 -19.12
C PRO A 65 -0.81 0.98 -19.17
N GLN A 66 -0.37 1.75 -20.17
CA GLN A 66 0.96 2.30 -20.19
C GLN A 66 1.01 3.22 -18.98
N GLY A 67 1.93 2.92 -18.06
CA GLY A 67 2.20 3.79 -16.93
C GLY A 67 2.37 5.22 -17.43
N GLU A 68 1.84 6.17 -16.68
CA GLU A 68 2.00 7.59 -16.93
C GLU A 68 3.47 7.90 -17.27
N ASP A 69 3.73 8.62 -18.36
CA ASP A 69 5.08 9.00 -18.79
C ASP A 69 5.84 9.62 -17.61
N GLU A 70 6.97 9.01 -17.24
CA GLU A 70 7.76 9.41 -16.06
C GLU A 70 8.24 10.86 -16.18
N THR A 71 8.40 11.37 -17.42
CA THR A 71 8.74 12.77 -17.70
C THR A 71 7.60 13.71 -17.27
N ILE A 72 6.35 13.34 -17.55
CA ILE A 72 5.16 14.11 -17.17
C ILE A 72 4.95 14.05 -15.67
N LYS A 73 5.20 12.89 -15.05
CA LYS A 73 5.14 12.71 -13.60
C LYS A 73 6.19 13.54 -12.86
N ALA A 74 7.44 13.55 -13.35
CA ALA A 74 8.52 14.38 -12.80
C ALA A 74 8.21 15.89 -12.97
N GLN A 75 7.73 16.29 -14.14
CA GLN A 75 7.33 17.69 -14.38
C GLN A 75 6.19 18.12 -13.45
N ARG A 76 5.20 17.26 -13.17
CA ARG A 76 4.12 17.52 -12.21
C ARG A 76 4.67 17.69 -10.79
N ALA A 77 5.57 16.81 -10.37
CA ALA A 77 6.21 16.89 -9.05
C ALA A 77 7.01 18.19 -8.88
N LEU A 78 7.69 18.65 -9.93
CA LEU A 78 8.51 19.87 -9.91
C LEU A 78 7.69 21.16 -10.00
N THR A 79 6.66 21.18 -10.84
CA THR A 79 5.92 22.42 -11.13
C THR A 79 4.70 22.61 -10.23
N GLY A 80 4.24 21.57 -9.52
CA GLY A 80 3.00 21.57 -8.73
C GLY A 80 1.73 21.78 -9.56
N ARG A 81 1.86 22.17 -10.83
CA ARG A 81 0.81 22.24 -11.82
C ARG A 81 0.70 20.88 -12.47
N GLY A 82 -0.20 20.05 -11.94
CA GLY A 82 -0.78 19.00 -12.75
C GLY A 82 -1.27 19.63 -14.04
N THR A 83 -0.79 19.15 -15.20
CA THR A 83 -1.49 19.39 -16.45
C THR A 83 -2.95 19.07 -16.16
N ALA A 84 -3.84 20.04 -16.41
CA ALA A 84 -5.27 19.79 -16.35
C ALA A 84 -5.58 18.84 -17.51
N THR A 85 -5.23 17.56 -17.36
CA THR A 85 -5.92 16.49 -18.02
C THR A 85 -7.37 16.79 -17.70
N LYS A 86 -8.12 17.17 -18.74
CA LYS A 86 -9.57 17.03 -18.75
C LYS A 86 -9.80 15.54 -18.57
N VAL A 87 -9.68 15.07 -17.33
CA VAL A 87 -10.21 13.79 -16.93
C VAL A 87 -11.69 14.01 -17.16
N ASP A 88 -12.21 13.48 -18.26
CA ASP A 88 -13.64 13.42 -18.46
C ASP A 88 -14.15 12.72 -17.20
N PRO A 89 -14.83 13.45 -16.30
CA PRO A 89 -15.17 12.92 -14.99
C PRO A 89 -16.14 11.75 -15.12
N TYR A 90 -16.71 11.56 -16.32
CA TYR A 90 -17.58 10.45 -16.66
C TYR A 90 -16.87 9.28 -17.37
N SER A 91 -15.61 9.41 -17.78
CA SER A 91 -14.84 8.31 -18.38
C SER A 91 -14.67 7.12 -17.42
N ASN A 92 -14.50 7.43 -16.13
CA ASN A 92 -14.46 6.41 -15.08
C ASN A 92 -15.82 5.70 -14.89
N TYR A 93 -16.94 6.32 -15.28
CA TYR A 93 -18.29 5.75 -15.12
C TYR A 93 -18.72 4.86 -16.31
N GLN A 94 -18.05 4.94 -17.47
CA GLN A 94 -18.40 4.15 -18.66
C GLN A 94 -18.01 2.68 -18.56
N ASN A 95 -17.07 2.32 -17.69
CA ASN A 95 -16.66 0.93 -17.44
C ASN A 95 -17.38 0.29 -16.24
N LEU A 96 -18.45 0.92 -15.71
CA LEU A 96 -19.18 0.42 -14.54
C LEU A 96 -20.13 -0.72 -14.89
N THR A 97 -20.30 -1.63 -13.95
CA THR A 97 -21.35 -2.65 -14.08
C THR A 97 -22.74 -2.00 -14.00
N PRO A 98 -23.77 -2.59 -14.63
CA PRO A 98 -25.14 -2.06 -14.59
C PRO A 98 -25.68 -1.87 -13.16
N GLY A 99 -25.27 -2.72 -12.22
CA GLY A 99 -25.64 -2.60 -10.81
C GLY A 99 -25.03 -1.37 -10.14
N LEU A 100 -23.75 -1.10 -10.39
CA LEU A 100 -23.08 0.08 -9.84
C LEU A 100 -23.68 1.37 -10.42
N LYS A 101 -24.02 1.37 -11.71
CA LYS A 101 -24.70 2.51 -12.34
C LYS A 101 -26.03 2.86 -11.64
N ASN A 102 -26.85 1.85 -11.33
CA ASN A 102 -28.10 2.05 -10.60
C ASN A 102 -27.89 2.65 -9.20
N ILE A 103 -26.85 2.21 -8.48
CA ILE A 103 -26.52 2.78 -7.17
C ILE A 103 -26.12 4.25 -7.32
N LEU A 104 -25.27 4.59 -8.28
CA LEU A 104 -24.85 5.99 -8.51
C LEU A 104 -26.02 6.89 -8.89
N GLU A 105 -26.96 6.39 -9.70
CA GLU A 105 -28.21 7.09 -10.03
C GLU A 105 -29.09 7.29 -8.78
N GLN A 106 -29.27 6.24 -7.97
CA GLN A 106 -30.04 6.32 -6.72
C GLN A 106 -29.43 7.26 -5.68
N THR A 107 -28.10 7.35 -5.61
CA THR A 107 -27.39 8.23 -4.68
C THR A 107 -27.21 9.64 -5.22
N GLY A 108 -27.64 9.94 -6.45
CA GLY A 108 -27.42 11.25 -7.09
C GLY A 108 -25.95 11.57 -7.36
N ALA A 109 -25.07 10.56 -7.35
CA ALA A 109 -23.63 10.77 -7.49
C ALA A 109 -23.25 11.31 -8.88
N LEU A 110 -24.09 11.03 -9.90
CA LEU A 110 -23.93 11.55 -11.26
C LEU A 110 -24.24 13.05 -11.38
N GLU A 111 -24.96 13.64 -10.43
CA GLU A 111 -25.33 15.06 -10.42
C GLU A 111 -24.27 15.93 -9.72
N ALA A 112 -23.37 15.32 -8.94
CA ALA A 112 -22.34 16.03 -8.20
C ALA A 112 -21.29 16.65 -9.16
N SER A 113 -20.96 17.92 -8.94
CA SER A 113 -19.96 18.61 -9.77
C SER A 113 -18.56 18.00 -9.54
N PRO A 114 -17.89 17.49 -10.58
CA PRO A 114 -16.60 16.80 -10.42
C PRO A 114 -15.47 17.74 -9.95
N SER A 115 -15.63 19.03 -10.20
CA SER A 115 -14.70 20.09 -9.80
C SER A 115 -15.00 20.68 -8.41
N ILE A 116 -15.91 20.11 -7.61
CA ILE A 116 -16.34 20.72 -6.35
C ILE A 116 -15.18 21.02 -5.40
N ARG A 117 -14.16 20.15 -5.36
CA ARG A 117 -12.94 20.37 -4.55
C ARG A 117 -12.19 21.62 -5.00
N GLN A 118 -12.03 21.81 -6.31
CA GLN A 118 -11.36 22.99 -6.87
C GLN A 118 -12.16 24.27 -6.65
N THR A 119 -13.49 24.18 -6.64
CA THR A 119 -14.36 25.30 -6.28
C THR A 119 -14.20 25.66 -4.81
N ILE A 120 -14.29 24.68 -3.90
CA ILE A 120 -14.11 24.89 -2.46
C ILE A 120 -12.72 25.43 -2.16
N ASP A 121 -11.67 24.87 -2.77
CA ASP A 121 -10.31 25.35 -2.56
C ASP A 121 -10.15 26.79 -3.02
N ARG A 122 -10.76 27.17 -4.15
CA ARG A 122 -10.73 28.55 -4.65
C ARG A 122 -11.49 29.50 -3.71
N GLU A 123 -12.67 29.11 -3.26
CA GLU A 123 -13.48 29.87 -2.31
C GLU A 123 -12.79 30.00 -0.95
N THR A 124 -12.08 28.96 -0.50
CA THR A 124 -11.41 28.91 0.81
C THR A 124 -10.03 29.55 0.78
N SER A 125 -9.35 29.55 -0.37
CA SER A 125 -7.98 30.07 -0.51
C SER A 125 -7.83 31.54 -0.12
N ALA A 126 -8.88 32.34 -0.31
CA ALA A 126 -8.89 33.75 0.07
C ALA A 126 -8.79 33.97 1.58
N PHE A 127 -9.25 33.00 2.39
CA PHE A 127 -9.22 33.08 3.86
C PHE A 127 -7.92 32.55 4.46
N ILE A 128 -7.19 31.69 3.73
CA ILE A 128 -5.93 31.10 4.20
C ILE A 128 -4.76 32.07 4.00
N ALA A 129 -4.85 32.98 3.03
CA ALA A 129 -3.77 33.87 2.62
C ALA A 129 -3.68 35.19 3.42
N GLU A 130 -4.57 35.45 4.36
CA GLU A 130 -4.48 36.62 5.24
C GLU A 130 -3.36 36.38 6.27
N SER A 131 -2.19 37.01 6.07
CA SER A 131 -1.10 36.93 7.03
C SER A 131 -1.47 37.71 8.30
N GLU A 132 -1.63 37.01 9.41
CA GLU A 132 -1.82 37.62 10.72
C GLU A 132 -0.62 38.53 11.03
N SER A 133 -0.87 39.85 11.09
CA SER A 133 0.15 40.83 11.47
C SER A 133 0.44 40.72 12.97
N PHE A 134 1.66 41.04 13.40
CA PHE A 134 2.00 41.13 14.83
C PHE A 134 1.03 42.02 15.62
N THR A 135 0.54 43.10 15.00
CA THR A 135 -0.46 43.99 15.60
C THR A 135 -1.82 43.30 15.76
N GLU A 136 -2.16 42.39 14.86
CA GLU A 136 -3.41 41.63 14.86
C GLU A 136 -3.39 40.55 15.94
N ASP A 137 -2.26 39.85 16.12
CA ASP A 137 -2.07 38.92 17.25
C ASP A 137 -2.16 39.66 18.60
N LEU A 138 -1.66 40.90 18.68
CA LEU A 138 -1.79 41.71 19.88
C LEU A 138 -3.23 42.21 20.12
N MET A 139 -3.97 42.57 19.07
CA MET A 139 -5.39 42.97 19.19
C MET A 139 -6.32 41.78 19.46
N PHE A 140 -6.02 40.62 18.88
CA PHE A 140 -6.79 39.38 18.94
C PHE A 140 -6.03 38.26 19.67
N TRP A 141 -5.37 38.61 20.79
CA TRP A 141 -4.59 37.72 21.67
C TRP A 141 -5.34 36.50 22.25
N ARG A 142 -6.62 36.35 21.92
CA ARG A 142 -7.47 35.24 22.29
C ARG A 142 -7.74 34.41 21.04
N ASP A 143 -7.57 33.09 21.17
CA ASP A 143 -7.78 32.13 20.09
C ASP A 143 -8.98 32.48 19.21
N LYS A 144 -8.71 32.63 17.92
CA LYS A 144 -9.72 32.89 16.89
C LYS A 144 -10.71 31.74 16.87
N GLU A 145 -12.00 32.07 16.94
CA GLU A 145 -13.02 31.03 16.91
C GLU A 145 -12.97 30.29 15.56
N PRO A 146 -12.93 28.95 15.56
CA PRO A 146 -12.91 28.19 14.32
C PRO A 146 -14.19 28.45 13.52
N PHE A 147 -14.01 28.70 12.22
CA PHE A 147 -15.10 28.96 11.30
C PHE A 147 -16.01 27.73 11.12
N GLY A 148 -17.28 28.00 10.82
CA GLY A 148 -18.31 26.99 10.59
C GLY A 148 -19.09 26.60 11.84
N THR A 149 -20.27 26.03 11.66
CA THR A 149 -21.10 25.49 12.73
C THR A 149 -20.95 23.97 12.78
N LYS A 150 -20.75 23.41 13.98
CA LYS A 150 -20.60 21.95 14.12
C LYS A 150 -21.99 21.32 14.14
N VAL A 151 -22.26 20.49 13.14
CA VAL A 151 -23.46 19.66 13.09
C VAL A 151 -23.37 18.59 14.17
N ASP A 152 -24.46 18.39 14.93
CA ASP A 152 -24.57 17.27 15.86
C ASP A 152 -24.88 16.00 15.06
N ALA A 153 -23.89 15.11 14.95
CA ALA A 153 -24.03 13.87 14.19
C ALA A 153 -25.14 12.96 14.74
N ALA A 154 -25.35 12.92 16.06
CA ALA A 154 -26.32 12.03 16.68
C ALA A 154 -27.76 12.53 16.46
N GLN A 155 -27.98 13.82 16.67
CA GLN A 155 -29.30 14.44 16.47
C GLN A 155 -29.66 14.52 14.99
N GLU A 156 -28.70 14.80 14.11
CA GLU A 156 -28.93 14.79 12.66
C GLU A 156 -29.26 13.38 12.15
N ALA A 157 -28.59 12.35 12.65
CA ALA A 157 -28.93 10.97 12.31
C ALA A 157 -30.34 10.57 12.77
N GLN A 158 -30.81 11.09 13.92
CA GLN A 158 -32.18 10.89 14.38
C GLN A 158 -33.18 11.57 13.43
N ARG A 159 -32.96 12.84 13.10
CA ARG A 159 -33.80 13.61 12.15
C ARG A 159 -33.90 12.91 10.79
N ILE A 160 -32.79 12.37 10.28
CA ILE A 160 -32.77 11.64 9.01
C ILE A 160 -33.63 10.37 9.07
N ARG A 161 -33.52 9.58 10.15
CA ARG A 161 -34.34 8.36 10.32
C ARG A 161 -35.83 8.68 10.38
N GLU A 162 -36.20 9.74 11.09
CA GLU A 162 -37.59 10.20 11.15
C GLU A 162 -38.09 10.70 9.79
N ALA A 163 -37.30 11.51 9.09
CA ALA A 163 -37.63 12.00 7.75
C ALA A 163 -37.80 10.85 6.74
N GLN A 164 -36.95 9.82 6.81
CA GLN A 164 -37.06 8.61 6.00
C GLN A 164 -38.34 7.82 6.32
N ALA A 165 -38.69 7.66 7.60
CA ALA A 165 -39.92 7.00 8.01
C ALA A 165 -41.19 7.76 7.55
N LEU A 166 -41.11 9.09 7.50
CA LEU A 166 -42.17 9.98 7.01
C LEU A 166 -42.17 10.15 5.47
N GLY A 167 -41.21 9.56 4.76
CA GLY A 167 -41.09 9.68 3.29
C GLY A 167 -40.73 11.08 2.79
N LYS A 168 -40.19 11.95 3.64
CA LYS A 168 -39.76 13.31 3.27
C LYS A 168 -38.37 13.29 2.64
N LYS A 169 -38.11 14.20 1.69
CA LYS A 169 -36.79 14.37 1.07
C LYS A 169 -35.80 14.97 2.09
N ILE A 170 -34.52 14.56 2.00
CA ILE A 170 -33.43 15.06 2.85
C ILE A 170 -32.69 16.14 2.05
N ASP A 171 -33.06 17.40 2.24
CA ASP A 171 -32.58 18.55 1.46
C ASP A 171 -31.69 19.50 2.28
N GLY A 172 -31.23 19.06 3.45
CA GLY A 172 -30.39 19.86 4.34
C GLY A 172 -31.13 21.04 5.00
N GLN A 173 -32.45 21.15 4.84
CA GLN A 173 -33.23 22.14 5.58
C GLN A 173 -33.50 21.64 7.01
N GLY A 174 -33.03 22.38 8.02
CA GLY A 174 -33.24 22.06 9.43
C GLY A 174 -32.16 21.22 10.09
N VAL A 175 -30.90 21.33 9.65
CA VAL A 175 -29.74 20.64 10.24
C VAL A 175 -29.60 20.99 11.72
N VAL A 176 -29.56 19.97 12.56
CA VAL A 176 -29.40 20.16 14.00
C VAL A 176 -27.95 20.54 14.30
N THR A 177 -27.78 21.79 14.69
CA THR A 177 -26.47 22.40 14.91
C THR A 177 -26.24 22.56 16.41
N ILE A 178 -25.03 22.24 16.86
CA ILE A 178 -24.63 22.50 18.24
C ILE A 178 -24.50 24.01 18.42
N GLU A 179 -25.48 24.64 19.07
CA GLU A 179 -25.36 26.04 19.48
C GLU A 179 -24.26 26.20 20.52
N ARG A 180 -23.30 27.08 20.24
CA ARG A 180 -22.25 27.39 21.21
C ARG A 180 -22.78 28.38 22.23
N LYS A 181 -22.59 28.05 23.51
CA LYS A 181 -22.86 28.98 24.61
C LYS A 181 -21.90 30.17 24.50
N LYS A 182 -22.43 31.39 24.58
CA LYS A 182 -21.62 32.61 24.63
C LYS A 182 -20.81 32.58 25.94
N LYS A 183 -19.48 32.55 25.82
CA LYS A 183 -18.59 32.69 26.98
C LYS A 183 -18.74 34.08 27.59
N ALA A 184 -18.65 34.18 28.91
CA ALA A 184 -18.67 35.48 29.59
C ALA A 184 -17.36 36.24 29.33
N ILE A 185 -17.41 37.58 29.43
CA ILE A 185 -16.30 38.49 29.06
C ILE A 185 -15.01 38.20 29.87
N LEU A 186 -15.13 37.54 31.03
CA LEU A 186 -14.01 37.19 31.92
C LEU A 186 -13.73 35.67 31.99
N GLU A 187 -14.41 34.85 31.19
CA GLU A 187 -14.28 33.40 31.21
C GLU A 187 -13.07 32.98 30.35
N GLY A 188 -11.94 32.68 31.01
CA GLY A 188 -10.66 32.30 30.36
C GLY A 188 -9.47 33.18 30.71
N ILE A 189 -9.65 34.25 31.51
CA ILE A 189 -8.54 35.13 31.96
C ILE A 189 -7.72 34.47 33.10
N PHE A 190 -8.30 33.50 33.81
CA PHE A 190 -7.68 32.84 34.97
C PHE A 190 -7.61 31.32 34.85
N ASN A 191 -7.28 30.80 33.67
CA ASN A 191 -7.08 29.36 33.46
C ASN A 191 -5.69 29.10 32.88
#